data_AF-A0A7C0TUS7-F1
#
_entry.id   AF-A0A7C0TUS7-F1
#
_cell.length_a   1.000
_cell.length_b   1.000
_cell.length_c   1.000
_cell.angle_alpha   90.00
_cell.angle_beta   90.00
_cell.angle_gamma   90.00
#
_symmetry.space_group_name_H-M   'P 1'
#
loop_
_entity.id
_entity.type
_entity.pdbx_description
1 polymer ?
#
loop_
_entity_poly.entity_id
_entity_poly.type
_entity_poly.pdbx_seq_one_letter_code
_entity_poly.pdbx_strand_id
1 'polypeptide(L)'
;QGIYRTGDIQGFFRSMIITKLTDLVGELGKSVIEIAGMAEELTMAARAKAAEEFAARGVTLTSIYVEYIGPTEETAKAIDERASMGAIGNMQAYMQFQAARAMRDAAQQPGGGGAGEGVGLGAGLGMGMTMAQMMAQSFQQPAQPQQAAPSAAPATPKTAAEIQATLDNLDMRLAAGEISEETYNRLYAKWEARLRALGG
;
A
#
# COMPACT_ATOMS: atom_id res chain seq x y z
N GLN A 1 9.78 -23.17 47.67
CA GLN A 1 10.81 -24.00 47.00
C GLN A 1 10.74 -23.71 45.51
N GLY A 2 11.86 -23.37 44.88
CA GLY A 2 11.94 -23.13 43.43
C GLY A 2 11.81 -24.44 42.67
N ILE A 3 10.58 -24.81 42.33
CA ILE A 3 10.30 -25.94 41.44
C ILE A 3 10.41 -25.40 40.03
N TYR A 4 11.53 -25.67 39.37
CA TYR A 4 11.69 -25.41 37.94
C TYR A 4 11.26 -26.64 37.17
N ARG A 5 10.33 -26.46 36.24
CA ARG A 5 9.89 -27.51 35.31
C ARG A 5 10.71 -27.42 34.03
N THR A 6 10.78 -28.51 33.28
CA THR A 6 11.44 -28.54 31.97
C THR A 6 10.94 -27.44 31.04
N GLY A 7 9.65 -27.11 31.10
CA GLY A 7 9.05 -26.01 30.33
C GLY A 7 9.63 -24.64 30.67
N ASP A 8 9.97 -24.39 31.94
CA ASP A 8 10.55 -23.11 32.38
C ASP A 8 11.98 -22.96 31.84
N ILE A 9 12.76 -24.06 31.84
CA ILE A 9 14.11 -24.10 31.29
C ILE A 9 14.06 -23.88 29.76
N GLN A 10 13.14 -24.55 29.06
CA GLN A 10 12.94 -24.37 27.63
C GLN A 10 12.52 -22.93 27.28
N GLY A 11 11.59 -22.35 28.05
CA GLY A 11 11.14 -20.98 27.88
C GLY A 11 12.28 -19.97 28.06
N PHE A 12 13.17 -20.21 29.02
CA PHE A 12 14.33 -19.37 29.26
C PHE A 12 15.36 -19.39 28.12
N PHE A 13 15.69 -20.56 27.57
CA PHE A 13 16.58 -20.62 26.40
C PHE A 13 15.91 -20.08 25.13
N ARG A 14 14.58 -20.27 24.99
CA ARG A 14 13.81 -19.68 23.89
C ARG A 14 13.84 -18.16 23.95
N SER A 15 13.62 -17.55 25.11
CA SER A 15 13.61 -16.09 25.23
C SER A 15 14.97 -15.49 24.86
N MET A 16 16.06 -16.15 25.23
CA MET A 16 17.41 -15.78 24.83
C MET A 16 17.59 -15.75 23.30
N ILE A 17 17.16 -16.80 22.60
CA ILE A 17 17.21 -16.83 21.13
C ILE A 17 16.36 -15.71 20.53
N ILE A 18 15.14 -15.51 21.05
CA ILE A 18 14.23 -14.46 20.56
C ILE A 18 14.87 -13.08 20.75
N THR A 19 15.46 -12.80 21.91
CA THR A 19 16.14 -11.52 22.18
C THR A 19 17.24 -11.26 21.17
N LYS A 20 18.10 -12.25 20.87
CA LYS A 20 19.17 -12.08 19.86
C LYS A 20 18.61 -11.92 18.45
N LEU A 21 17.54 -12.63 18.11
CA LEU A 21 16.90 -12.53 16.81
C LEU A 21 16.24 -11.16 16.60
N THR A 22 15.51 -10.64 17.59
CA THR A 22 14.89 -9.31 17.53
C THR A 22 15.93 -8.21 17.39
N ASP A 23 17.03 -8.31 18.14
CA ASP A 23 18.16 -7.39 18.05
C ASP A 23 18.79 -7.41 16.64
N LEU A 24 19.07 -8.60 16.09
CA LEU A 24 19.58 -8.74 14.71
C LEU A 24 18.63 -8.17 13.66
N VAL A 25 17.34 -8.45 13.76
CA VAL A 25 16.34 -7.91 12.83
C VAL A 25 16.31 -6.37 12.90
N GLY A 26 16.43 -5.80 14.09
CA GLY A 26 16.52 -4.35 14.29
C GLY A 26 17.80 -3.74 13.71
N GLU A 27 18.95 -4.40 13.90
CA GLU A 27 20.26 -3.96 13.38
C GLU A 27 20.35 -4.00 11.85
N LEU A 28 19.68 -4.97 11.20
CA LEU A 28 19.75 -5.13 9.75
C LEU A 28 19.11 -3.97 8.98
N GLY A 29 18.07 -3.34 9.54
CA GLY A 29 17.36 -2.23 8.88
C GLY A 29 16.72 -2.61 7.53
N LYS A 30 16.47 -3.91 7.31
CA LYS A 30 15.95 -4.46 6.04
C LYS A 30 14.44 -4.69 6.11
N SER A 31 13.78 -4.64 4.95
CA SER A 31 12.37 -4.99 4.84
C SER A 31 12.15 -6.50 5.09
N VAL A 32 10.93 -6.88 5.47
CA VAL A 32 10.56 -8.29 5.72
C VAL A 32 10.85 -9.18 4.51
N ILE A 33 10.69 -8.67 3.28
CA ILE A 33 10.97 -9.41 2.04
C ILE A 33 12.48 -9.66 1.89
N GLU A 34 13.31 -8.65 2.16
CA GLU A 34 14.76 -8.81 2.09
C GLU A 34 15.29 -9.75 3.17
N ILE A 35 14.71 -9.70 4.37
CA ILE A 35 15.05 -10.62 5.47
C ILE A 35 14.65 -12.06 5.08
N ALA A 36 13.50 -12.25 4.44
CA ALA A 36 13.08 -13.58 3.96
C ALA A 36 14.09 -14.17 2.95
N GLY A 37 14.69 -13.33 2.10
CA GLY A 37 15.75 -13.72 1.17
C GLY A 37 17.11 -14.02 1.83
N MET A 38 17.28 -13.71 3.12
CA MET A 38 18.52 -13.90 3.88
C MET A 38 18.30 -14.74 5.14
N ALA A 39 17.34 -15.67 5.08
CA ALA A 39 16.92 -16.46 6.23
C ALA A 39 18.06 -17.30 6.81
N GLU A 40 18.91 -17.87 5.96
CA GLU A 40 20.05 -18.69 6.39
C GLU A 40 21.10 -17.82 7.10
N GLU A 41 21.44 -16.67 6.53
CA GLU A 41 22.38 -15.72 7.12
C GLU A 41 21.88 -15.21 8.47
N LEU A 42 20.58 -14.86 8.56
CA LEU A 42 19.96 -14.44 9.81
C LEU A 42 20.05 -15.54 10.87
N THR A 43 19.76 -16.78 10.48
CA THR A 43 19.79 -17.93 11.38
C THR A 43 21.20 -18.21 11.89
N MET A 44 22.20 -18.14 11.02
CA MET A 44 23.60 -18.33 11.38
C MET A 44 24.11 -17.21 12.28
N ALA A 45 23.73 -15.95 12.00
CA ALA A 45 24.05 -14.81 12.85
C ALA A 45 23.38 -14.94 14.23
N ALA A 46 22.11 -15.34 14.29
CA ALA A 46 21.38 -15.55 15.54
C ALA A 46 22.02 -16.66 16.38
N ARG A 47 22.41 -17.77 15.75
CA ARG A 47 23.13 -18.86 16.41
C ARG A 47 24.46 -18.36 16.99
N ALA A 48 25.26 -17.63 16.20
CA ALA A 48 26.55 -17.10 16.66
C ALA A 48 26.39 -16.16 17.86
N LYS A 49 25.43 -15.22 17.80
CA LYS A 49 25.11 -14.29 18.89
C LYS A 49 24.60 -14.99 20.16
N ALA A 50 23.83 -16.07 20.02
CA ALA A 50 23.26 -16.80 21.16
C ALA A 50 24.23 -17.84 21.77
N ALA A 51 25.21 -18.33 21.01
CA ALA A 51 26.08 -19.41 21.43
C ALA A 51 26.84 -19.13 22.73
N GLU A 52 27.36 -17.91 22.91
CA GLU A 52 28.08 -17.53 24.13
C GLU A 52 27.18 -17.56 25.36
N GLU A 53 25.94 -17.09 25.26
CA GLU A 53 25.02 -17.08 26.39
C GLU A 53 24.56 -18.48 26.80
N PHE A 54 24.42 -19.38 25.82
CA PHE A 54 24.17 -20.81 26.06
C PHE A 54 25.38 -21.46 26.75
N ALA A 55 26.59 -21.21 26.24
CA ALA A 55 27.83 -21.75 26.80
C ALA A 55 28.05 -21.28 28.26
N ALA A 56 27.72 -20.03 28.56
CA ALA A 56 27.77 -19.47 29.92
C ALA A 56 26.85 -20.20 30.92
N ARG A 57 25.90 -21.01 30.42
CA ARG A 57 24.98 -21.84 31.22
C ARG A 57 25.27 -23.34 31.11
N GLY A 58 26.40 -23.71 30.51
CA GLY A 58 26.83 -25.10 30.37
C GLY A 58 26.07 -25.90 29.30
N VAL A 59 25.40 -25.21 28.37
CA VAL A 59 24.66 -25.85 27.27
C VAL A 59 25.28 -25.46 25.93
N THR A 60 25.39 -26.41 25.02
CA THR A 60 25.87 -26.14 23.65
C THR A 60 24.70 -25.92 22.72
N LEU A 61 24.63 -24.75 22.10
CA LEU A 61 23.69 -24.48 21.00
C LEU A 61 24.20 -25.12 19.71
N THR A 62 23.62 -26.25 19.32
CA THR A 62 24.06 -27.03 18.16
C THR A 62 23.65 -26.38 16.85
N SER A 63 22.36 -26.13 16.66
CA SER A 63 21.78 -25.51 15.47
C SER A 63 20.53 -24.69 15.81
N ILE A 64 20.23 -23.73 14.94
CA ILE A 64 18.95 -23.03 14.87
C ILE A 64 18.45 -23.23 13.44
N TYR A 65 17.13 -23.39 13.29
CA TYR A 65 16.44 -23.35 12.01
C TYR A 65 15.31 -22.35 12.12
N VAL A 66 15.03 -21.65 11.02
CA VAL A 66 13.84 -20.82 10.92
C VAL A 66 12.88 -21.48 9.94
N GLU A 67 11.66 -21.75 10.42
CA GLU A 67 10.62 -22.43 9.64
C GLU A 67 9.98 -21.48 8.62
N TYR A 68 9.73 -20.24 9.01
CA TYR A 68 9.10 -19.24 8.17
C TYR A 68 9.58 -17.84 8.52
N ILE A 69 9.98 -17.09 7.49
CA ILE A 69 10.22 -15.65 7.55
C ILE A 69 9.51 -15.04 6.35
N GLY A 70 8.51 -14.22 6.62
CA GLY A 70 7.76 -13.56 5.57
C GLY A 70 6.65 -12.68 6.11
N PRO A 71 6.06 -11.86 5.24
CA PRO A 71 4.91 -11.06 5.61
C PRO A 71 3.73 -11.97 5.98
N THR A 72 2.98 -11.58 7.01
CA THR A 72 1.70 -12.25 7.31
C THR A 72 0.75 -12.12 6.13
N GLU A 73 -0.29 -12.98 6.06
CA GLU A 73 -1.26 -12.96 4.97
C GLU A 73 -1.89 -11.57 4.77
N GLU A 74 -2.22 -10.88 5.87
CA GLU A 74 -2.74 -9.51 5.85
C GLU A 74 -1.72 -8.53 5.27
N THR A 75 -0.46 -8.61 5.71
CA THR A 75 0.62 -7.75 5.21
C THR A 75 0.90 -8.02 3.73
N ALA A 76 0.86 -9.28 3.30
CA ALA A 76 1.06 -9.67 1.91
C ALA A 76 -0.06 -9.13 1.00
N LYS A 77 -1.33 -9.20 1.44
CA LYS A 77 -2.47 -8.60 0.73
C LYS A 77 -2.33 -7.09 0.60
N ALA A 78 -1.93 -6.40 1.67
CA ALA A 78 -1.72 -4.96 1.64
C ALA A 78 -0.56 -4.56 0.70
N ILE A 79 0.50 -5.36 0.64
CA ILE A 79 1.61 -5.18 -0.31
C ILE A 79 1.12 -5.38 -1.75
N ASP A 80 0.34 -6.43 -2.02
CA ASP A 80 -0.22 -6.71 -3.36
C ASP A 80 -1.17 -5.60 -3.83
N GLU A 81 -2.04 -5.11 -2.94
CA GLU A 81 -2.94 -3.99 -3.23
C GLU A 81 -2.14 -2.73 -3.56
N ARG A 82 -1.15 -2.37 -2.73
CA ARG A 82 -0.27 -1.23 -2.99
C ARG A 82 0.51 -1.40 -4.29
N ALA A 83 1.02 -2.60 -4.58
CA ALA A 83 1.73 -2.90 -5.82
C ALA A 83 0.80 -2.77 -7.03
N SER A 84 -0.46 -3.20 -6.93
CA SER A 84 -1.47 -3.04 -7.98
C SER A 84 -1.81 -1.58 -8.23
N MET A 85 -1.96 -0.77 -7.18
CA MET A 85 -2.17 0.67 -7.29
C MET A 85 -0.93 1.39 -7.87
N GLY A 86 0.28 0.97 -7.48
CA GLY A 86 1.52 1.56 -7.99
C GLY A 86 1.85 1.17 -9.44
N ALA A 87 1.52 -0.06 -9.85
CA ALA A 87 1.66 -0.52 -11.24
C ALA A 87 0.65 0.18 -12.16
N ILE A 88 -0.53 0.51 -11.63
CA ILE A 88 -1.58 1.25 -12.31
C ILE A 88 -1.42 2.73 -11.93
N GLY A 89 -0.38 3.39 -12.46
CA GLY A 89 -0.09 4.82 -12.21
C GLY A 89 -1.19 5.82 -12.65
N ASN A 90 -2.40 5.34 -12.96
CA ASN A 90 -3.58 6.12 -13.30
C ASN A 90 -4.80 5.64 -12.46
N MET A 91 -5.23 6.47 -11.51
CA MET A 91 -6.36 6.20 -10.60
C MET A 91 -7.67 5.87 -11.34
N GLN A 92 -7.86 6.40 -12.56
CA GLN A 92 -9.02 6.10 -13.40
C GLN A 92 -9.01 4.64 -13.88
N ALA A 93 -7.83 4.11 -14.20
CA ALA A 93 -7.65 2.72 -14.58
C ALA A 93 -7.80 1.77 -13.38
N TYR A 94 -7.45 2.21 -12.16
CA TYR A 94 -7.69 1.44 -10.94
C TYR A 94 -9.18 1.30 -10.63
N MET A 95 -9.96 2.38 -10.72
CA MET A 95 -11.42 2.31 -10.55
C MET A 95 -12.06 1.40 -11.61
N GLN A 96 -11.60 1.46 -12.86
CA GLN A 96 -12.05 0.56 -13.93
C GLN A 96 -11.64 -0.90 -13.67
N PHE A 97 -10.41 -1.13 -13.18
CA PHE A 97 -9.92 -2.46 -12.84
C PHE A 97 -10.69 -3.07 -11.67
N GLN A 98 -10.96 -2.30 -10.62
CA GLN A 98 -11.79 -2.73 -9.49
C GLN A 98 -13.23 -3.03 -9.91
N ALA A 99 -13.83 -2.18 -10.76
CA ALA A 99 -15.14 -2.46 -11.33
C ALA A 99 -15.14 -3.74 -12.19
N ALA A 100 -14.10 -3.95 -12.99
CA ALA A 100 -13.94 -5.17 -13.80
C ALA A 100 -13.72 -6.43 -12.93
N ARG A 101 -12.93 -6.32 -11.86
CA ARG A 101 -12.71 -7.40 -10.89
C ARG A 101 -14.01 -7.76 -10.16
N ALA A 102 -14.75 -6.76 -9.68
CA ALA A 102 -16.05 -6.97 -9.04
C ALA A 102 -17.07 -7.61 -10.00
N MET A 103 -17.10 -7.19 -11.27
CA MET A 103 -17.96 -7.82 -12.28
C MET A 103 -17.54 -9.26 -12.59
N ARG A 104 -16.23 -9.53 -12.68
CA ARG A 104 -15.71 -10.89 -12.89
C ARG A 104 -16.03 -11.80 -11.71
N ASP A 105 -15.82 -11.33 -10.49
CA ASP A 105 -16.05 -12.11 -9.28
C ASP A 105 -17.57 -12.36 -9.09
N ALA A 106 -18.43 -11.38 -9.43
CA ALA A 106 -19.89 -11.56 -9.51
C ALA A 106 -20.32 -12.56 -10.61
N ALA A 107 -19.62 -12.59 -11.75
CA ALA A 107 -19.89 -13.54 -12.83
C ALA A 107 -19.38 -14.97 -12.52
N GLN A 108 -18.40 -15.11 -11.63
CA GLN A 108 -17.86 -16.41 -11.21
C GLN A 108 -18.66 -17.04 -10.05
N GLN A 109 -19.59 -16.32 -9.42
CA GLN A 109 -20.53 -16.89 -8.45
C GLN A 109 -21.57 -17.78 -9.18
N PRO A 110 -21.58 -19.12 -8.97
CA PRO A 110 -22.61 -19.97 -9.57
C PRO A 110 -23.94 -19.65 -8.88
N GLY A 111 -24.82 -18.93 -9.58
CA GLY A 111 -26.11 -18.44 -9.06
C GLY A 111 -26.19 -16.92 -8.81
N GLY A 112 -25.17 -16.13 -9.17
CA GLY A 112 -25.12 -14.67 -8.96
C GLY A 112 -25.63 -13.80 -10.12
N GLY A 113 -26.19 -14.39 -11.18
CA GLY A 113 -26.85 -13.66 -12.27
C GLY A 113 -28.27 -13.28 -11.88
N GLY A 114 -28.43 -12.30 -10.98
CA GLY A 114 -29.69 -12.08 -10.28
C GLY A 114 -30.09 -10.64 -10.01
N ALA A 115 -29.58 -9.66 -10.76
CA ALA A 115 -30.24 -8.36 -10.88
C ALA A 115 -31.34 -8.37 -11.96
N GLY A 116 -31.69 -9.54 -12.52
CA GLY A 116 -32.57 -9.63 -13.69
C GLY A 116 -33.69 -10.67 -13.66
N GLU A 117 -33.79 -11.56 -12.67
CA GLU A 117 -34.64 -12.77 -12.88
C GLU A 117 -35.46 -13.28 -11.69
N GLY A 118 -35.76 -12.44 -10.68
CA GLY A 118 -36.46 -12.94 -9.49
C GLY A 118 -37.42 -12.01 -8.74
N VAL A 119 -37.52 -10.73 -9.09
CA VAL A 119 -38.42 -9.80 -8.38
C VAL A 119 -39.45 -9.21 -9.34
N GLY A 120 -40.58 -9.91 -9.43
CA GLY A 120 -41.86 -9.29 -9.75
C GLY A 120 -42.06 -8.93 -11.21
N LEU A 121 -42.53 -9.90 -11.99
CA LEU A 121 -43.18 -9.74 -13.30
C LEU A 121 -44.35 -8.72 -13.34
N GLY A 122 -44.70 -8.09 -12.21
CA GLY A 122 -45.67 -6.98 -12.13
C GLY A 122 -45.12 -5.64 -11.61
N ALA A 123 -43.88 -5.56 -11.11
CA ALA A 123 -43.28 -4.35 -10.56
C ALA A 123 -42.10 -3.80 -11.39
N GLY A 124 -41.47 -4.66 -12.21
CA GLY A 124 -40.33 -4.30 -13.06
C GLY A 124 -40.68 -3.41 -14.26
N LEU A 125 -41.94 -3.36 -14.71
CA LEU A 125 -42.32 -2.49 -15.83
C LEU A 125 -42.45 -1.02 -15.40
N GLY A 126 -42.93 -0.74 -14.18
CA GLY A 126 -43.05 0.63 -13.66
C GLY A 126 -41.71 1.22 -13.19
N MET A 127 -40.88 0.40 -12.55
CA MET A 127 -39.55 0.79 -12.08
C MET A 127 -38.49 0.73 -13.19
N GLY A 128 -38.63 -0.19 -14.14
CA GLY A 128 -37.74 -0.31 -15.30
C GLY A 128 -37.93 0.84 -16.29
N MET A 129 -39.17 1.29 -16.51
CA MET A 129 -39.41 2.48 -17.34
C MET A 129 -38.92 3.76 -16.66
N THR A 130 -39.13 3.93 -15.35
CA THR A 130 -38.64 5.12 -14.63
C THR A 130 -37.10 5.14 -14.52
N MET A 131 -36.45 3.99 -14.35
CA MET A 131 -34.98 3.88 -14.34
C MET A 131 -34.38 3.99 -15.74
N ALA A 132 -34.99 3.41 -16.78
CA ALA A 132 -34.57 3.59 -18.17
C ALA A 132 -34.78 5.03 -18.64
N GLN A 133 -35.81 5.72 -18.16
CA GLN A 133 -36.08 7.13 -18.47
C GLN A 133 -35.13 8.06 -17.70
N MET A 134 -34.74 7.72 -16.47
CA MET A 134 -33.65 8.39 -15.75
C MET A 134 -32.29 8.19 -16.44
N MET A 135 -32.03 6.99 -16.97
CA MET A 135 -30.78 6.67 -17.68
C MET A 135 -30.75 7.28 -19.09
N ALA A 136 -31.89 7.38 -19.77
CA ALA A 136 -32.01 8.10 -21.03
C ALA A 136 -31.89 9.63 -20.82
N GLN A 137 -32.40 10.17 -19.71
CA GLN A 137 -32.21 11.59 -19.36
C GLN A 137 -30.77 11.89 -18.91
N SER A 138 -30.04 10.95 -18.31
CA SER A 138 -28.61 11.12 -18.03
C SER A 138 -27.72 11.00 -19.27
N PHE A 139 -28.21 10.37 -20.35
CA PHE A 139 -27.55 10.32 -21.66
C PHE A 139 -27.96 11.44 -22.64
N GLN A 140 -29.07 12.14 -22.38
CA GLN A 140 -29.58 13.22 -23.25
C GLN A 140 -29.45 14.63 -22.65
N GLN A 141 -28.83 14.79 -21.48
CA GLN A 141 -28.36 16.10 -21.07
C GLN A 141 -27.05 16.41 -21.81
N PRO A 142 -27.01 17.38 -22.74
CA PRO A 142 -25.74 18.00 -23.07
C PRO A 142 -25.25 18.62 -21.77
N ALA A 143 -24.12 18.12 -21.29
CA ALA A 143 -23.40 18.72 -20.18
C ALA A 143 -23.24 20.22 -20.48
N GLN A 144 -24.08 21.04 -19.86
CA GLN A 144 -23.70 22.42 -19.65
C GLN A 144 -22.41 22.38 -18.82
N PRO A 145 -21.39 23.14 -19.23
CA PRO A 145 -20.06 23.06 -18.65
C PRO A 145 -20.13 23.57 -17.22
N GLN A 146 -20.31 22.64 -16.27
CA GLN A 146 -19.87 22.89 -14.92
C GLN A 146 -18.35 22.88 -14.99
N GLN A 147 -17.81 24.05 -14.69
CA GLN A 147 -16.44 24.48 -14.89
C GLN A 147 -15.48 23.68 -13.99
N ALA A 148 -15.25 22.42 -14.35
CA ALA A 148 -14.12 21.63 -13.91
C ALA A 148 -12.97 21.92 -14.87
N ALA A 149 -11.94 22.57 -14.34
CA ALA A 149 -10.77 23.01 -15.10
C ALA A 149 -10.15 21.82 -15.87
N PRO A 150 -9.81 22.01 -17.15
CA PRO A 150 -9.26 20.95 -17.96
C PRO A 150 -7.89 20.51 -17.41
N SER A 151 -7.74 19.20 -17.27
CA SER A 151 -6.45 18.50 -17.30
C SER A 151 -5.72 18.90 -18.60
N ALA A 152 -4.93 19.96 -18.52
CA ALA A 152 -3.95 20.30 -19.53
C ALA A 152 -2.68 19.48 -19.29
N ALA A 153 -2.14 18.89 -20.36
CA ALA A 153 -0.70 18.60 -20.47
C ALA A 153 0.09 19.79 -19.88
N PRO A 154 1.27 19.58 -19.24
CA PRO A 154 1.89 20.54 -18.34
C PRO A 154 2.10 21.89 -19.04
N ALA A 155 1.09 22.74 -18.93
CA ALA A 155 1.15 24.11 -19.34
C ALA A 155 2.02 24.75 -18.28
N THR A 156 3.19 25.24 -18.68
CA THR A 156 4.01 26.06 -17.79
C THR A 156 3.10 27.16 -17.24
N PRO A 157 2.83 27.21 -15.92
CA PRO A 157 1.96 28.22 -15.34
C PRO A 157 2.48 29.60 -15.71
N LYS A 158 1.55 30.45 -16.17
CA LYS A 158 1.86 31.77 -16.76
C LYS A 158 1.45 32.90 -15.84
N THR A 159 0.56 32.65 -14.88
CA THR A 159 0.09 33.66 -13.93
C THR A 159 0.67 33.42 -12.54
N ALA A 160 0.79 34.49 -11.74
CA ALA A 160 1.31 34.41 -10.38
C ALA A 160 0.48 33.45 -9.48
N ALA A 161 -0.85 33.44 -9.64
CA ALA A 161 -1.75 32.56 -8.91
C ALA A 161 -1.55 31.07 -9.27
N GLU A 162 -1.32 30.76 -10.54
CA GLU A 162 -1.03 29.38 -10.98
C GLU A 162 0.34 28.89 -10.50
N ILE A 163 1.33 29.78 -10.46
CA ILE A 163 2.68 29.45 -9.96
C ILE A 163 2.61 29.18 -8.45
N GLN A 164 1.83 29.96 -7.69
CA GLN A 164 1.63 29.70 -6.26
C GLN A 164 0.96 28.35 -6.02
N ALA A 165 -0.12 28.04 -6.74
CA ALA A 165 -0.78 26.73 -6.64
C ALA A 165 0.15 25.56 -7.03
N THR A 166 1.11 25.80 -7.93
CA THR A 166 2.14 24.82 -8.29
C THR A 166 3.15 24.60 -7.16
N LEU A 167 3.54 25.67 -6.43
CA LEU A 167 4.39 25.56 -5.25
C LEU A 167 3.68 24.78 -4.12
N ASP A 168 2.42 25.10 -3.85
CA ASP A 168 1.63 24.40 -2.83
C ASP A 168 1.46 22.90 -3.16
N ASN A 169 1.35 22.55 -4.46
CA ASN A 169 1.32 21.17 -4.91
C ASN A 169 2.68 20.46 -4.72
N LEU A 170 3.80 21.17 -4.90
CA LEU A 170 5.13 20.61 -4.64
C LEU A 170 5.33 20.29 -3.16
N ASP A 171 4.82 21.14 -2.25
CA ASP A 171 4.87 20.90 -0.79
C ASP A 171 4.09 19.64 -0.41
N MET A 172 2.87 19.47 -0.95
CA MET A 172 2.08 18.27 -0.73
C MET A 172 2.78 17.01 -1.23
N ARG A 173 3.46 17.08 -2.37
CA ARG A 173 4.16 15.93 -2.97
C ARG A 173 5.43 15.56 -2.23
N LEU A 174 6.15 16.55 -1.66
CA LEU A 174 7.25 16.28 -0.75
C LEU A 174 6.75 15.63 0.55
N ALA A 175 5.67 16.14 1.13
CA ALA A 175 5.05 15.57 2.32
C ALA A 175 4.51 14.15 2.10
N ALA A 176 4.03 13.85 0.90
CA ALA A 176 3.61 12.51 0.48
C ALA A 176 4.80 11.58 0.13
N GLY A 177 6.04 12.08 0.12
CA GLY A 177 7.24 11.31 -0.23
C GLY A 177 7.35 10.96 -1.72
N GLU A 178 6.57 11.60 -2.59
CA GLU A 178 6.54 11.34 -4.04
C GLU A 178 7.75 11.93 -4.78
N ILE A 179 8.42 12.91 -4.16
CA ILE A 179 9.61 13.58 -4.71
C ILE A 179 10.68 13.68 -3.63
N SER A 180 11.96 13.56 -4.04
CA SER A 180 13.08 13.79 -3.14
C SER A 180 13.23 15.27 -2.79
N GLU A 181 13.79 15.57 -1.62
CA GLU A 181 14.10 16.94 -1.18
C GLU A 181 14.96 17.71 -2.21
N GLU A 182 15.91 17.02 -2.84
CA GLU A 182 16.75 17.63 -3.89
C GLU A 182 15.92 18.05 -5.13
N THR A 183 14.95 17.21 -5.52
CA THR A 183 14.06 17.48 -6.65
C THR A 183 13.09 18.61 -6.31
N TYR A 184 12.56 18.61 -5.08
CA TYR A 184 11.72 19.67 -4.54
C TYR A 184 12.45 21.03 -4.58
N ASN A 185 13.64 21.12 -3.98
CA ASN A 185 14.41 22.36 -3.88
C ASN A 185 14.70 22.97 -5.26
N ARG A 186 15.04 22.12 -6.24
CA ARG A 186 15.28 22.55 -7.63
C ARG A 186 14.04 23.11 -8.31
N LEU A 187 12.88 22.47 -8.10
CA LEU A 187 11.62 22.89 -8.70
C LEU A 187 11.06 24.13 -8.01
N TYR A 188 11.13 24.18 -6.67
CA TYR A 188 10.71 25.32 -5.86
C TYR A 188 11.46 26.59 -6.27
N ALA A 189 12.80 26.55 -6.29
CA ALA A 189 13.63 27.69 -6.68
C ALA A 189 13.33 28.20 -8.11
N LYS A 190 13.04 27.29 -9.04
CA LYS A 190 12.67 27.64 -10.42
C LYS A 190 11.34 28.37 -10.49
N TRP A 191 10.34 27.92 -9.75
CA TRP A 191 8.99 28.51 -9.76
C TRP A 191 8.93 29.81 -8.94
N GLU A 192 9.65 29.89 -7.82
CA GLU A 192 9.80 31.11 -7.03
C GLU A 192 10.46 32.24 -7.84
N ALA A 193 11.54 31.94 -8.57
CA ALA A 193 12.18 32.91 -9.45
C ALA A 193 11.23 33.44 -10.54
N ARG A 194 10.34 32.57 -11.05
CA ARG A 194 9.34 32.92 -12.06
C ARG A 194 8.18 33.73 -11.46
N LEU A 195 7.78 33.44 -10.22
CA LEU A 195 6.80 34.24 -9.47
C LEU A 195 7.33 35.67 -9.25
N ARG A 196 8.59 35.79 -8.83
CA ARG A 196 9.26 37.08 -8.60
C ARG A 196 9.37 37.93 -9.87
N ALA A 197 9.60 37.29 -11.02
CA ALA A 197 9.64 37.96 -12.33
C ALA A 197 8.27 38.45 -12.83
N LEU A 198 7.17 37.89 -12.31
CA LEU A 198 5.80 38.25 -12.68
C LEU A 198 5.13 39.22 -11.70
N GLY A 199 5.66 39.33 -10.47
CA GLY A 199 5.19 40.24 -9.42
C GLY A 199 6.03 41.51 -9.25
N GLY A 200 6.91 41.82 -10.21
CA GLY A 200 7.73 43.04 -10.27
C GLY A 200 7.25 44.00 -11.35
#